data_AF-A0A2D9AAM6-F1
#
_entry.id   AF-A0A2D9AAM6-F1
#
_cell.length_a   1.000
_cell.length_b   1.000
_cell.length_c   1.000
_cell.angle_alpha   90.00
_cell.angle_beta   90.00
_cell.angle_gamma   90.00
#
_symmetry.space_group_name_H-M   'P 1'
#
loop_
_entity.id
_entity.type
_entity.pdbx_description
1 polymer ?
#
loop_
_entity_poly.entity_id
_entity_poly.type
_entity_poly.pdbx_seq_one_letter_code
_entity_poly.pdbx_strand_id
1 'polypeptide(L)'
;MRERIIMELQKRPWIAAATVALVATFAFQSAAHAQATFASSSDAELTYSADVASIIQENCTVCHRSGGIGPMELVTYENVRMYAPLIKNKVVNLLMPPYYYDNDIGIQDLKEDWRLSQEDINTIAAWVDQGAPLGNADEIPALNLHDTDDWSLANLFGQPDLLAPSTPIDVPAAGLDMWHRPIVPIIGDIGTEERCIKA
;
A
#
# COMPACT_ATOMS: atom_id res chain seq x y z
N MET A 1 13.49 59.93 -65.25
CA MET A 1 12.54 59.27 -66.16
C MET A 1 11.35 58.79 -65.31
N ARG A 2 10.16 59.38 -65.53
CA ARG A 2 8.82 59.08 -64.96
C ARG A 2 8.67 59.21 -63.43
N GLU A 3 8.05 60.26 -62.87
CA GLU A 3 6.62 60.65 -62.83
C GLU A 3 5.65 59.68 -62.13
N ARG A 4 5.00 60.23 -61.07
CA ARG A 4 3.57 60.17 -60.62
C ARG A 4 3.53 59.96 -59.10
N ILE A 5 3.31 60.96 -58.24
CA ILE A 5 2.12 61.81 -58.01
C ILE A 5 0.84 60.98 -57.93
N ILE A 6 0.27 60.83 -56.72
CA ILE A 6 -1.13 61.09 -56.29
C ILE A 6 -1.09 61.16 -54.74
N MET A 7 -1.11 62.35 -54.14
CA MET A 7 -2.30 63.07 -53.59
C MET A 7 -2.76 62.49 -52.24
N GLU A 8 -2.27 63.01 -51.11
CA GLU A 8 -2.87 64.08 -50.30
C GLU A 8 -4.30 63.75 -49.80
N LEU A 9 -4.49 63.48 -48.49
CA LEU A 9 -4.70 64.43 -47.38
C LEU A 9 -6.15 64.90 -47.22
N GLN A 10 -6.85 64.37 -46.21
CA GLN A 10 -7.90 65.05 -45.43
C GLN A 10 -7.98 64.32 -44.07
N LYS A 11 -7.50 64.82 -42.92
CA LYS A 11 -7.93 65.99 -42.12
C LYS A 11 -9.47 66.05 -42.12
N ARG A 12 -10.22 65.92 -41.01
CA ARG A 12 -10.15 66.54 -39.67
C ARG A 12 -11.55 66.27 -38.99
N PRO A 13 -11.98 66.91 -37.89
CA PRO A 13 -11.75 66.55 -36.49
C PRO A 13 -13.08 66.43 -35.66
N TRP A 14 -12.94 66.02 -34.41
CA TRP A 14 -13.70 66.44 -33.20
C TRP A 14 -15.18 66.81 -33.29
N ILE A 15 -16.04 66.04 -32.61
CA ILE A 15 -17.15 66.58 -31.80
C ILE A 15 -17.16 65.85 -30.45
N ALA A 16 -17.21 66.66 -29.39
CA ALA A 16 -17.18 66.30 -27.99
C ALA A 16 -18.61 66.24 -27.39
N ALA A 17 -18.65 65.89 -26.09
CA ALA A 17 -19.72 66.12 -25.10
C ALA A 17 -20.85 65.06 -25.06
N ALA A 18 -20.93 64.26 -23.98
CA ALA A 18 -21.56 64.54 -22.67
C ALA A 18 -23.00 63.98 -22.64
N THR A 19 -23.37 63.08 -21.73
CA THR A 19 -24.06 63.42 -20.46
C THR A 19 -24.38 62.07 -19.76
N VAL A 20 -23.81 61.82 -18.57
CA VAL A 20 -24.48 61.85 -17.25
C VAL A 20 -25.71 60.94 -17.12
N ALA A 21 -25.50 59.85 -16.37
CA ALA A 21 -26.38 59.18 -15.42
C ALA A 21 -27.84 58.86 -15.81
N LEU A 22 -28.11 57.56 -16.03
CA LEU A 22 -29.42 56.98 -15.84
C LEU A 22 -29.33 55.76 -14.92
N VAL A 23 -29.76 55.99 -13.67
CA VAL A 23 -30.49 55.06 -12.79
C VAL A 23 -29.74 53.81 -12.29
N ALA A 24 -29.32 53.96 -11.03
CA ALA A 24 -29.05 52.87 -10.11
C ALA A 24 -30.28 51.97 -9.93
N THR A 25 -30.14 50.69 -10.29
CA THR A 25 -30.87 49.53 -9.72
C THR A 25 -30.28 48.23 -10.28
N PHE A 26 -29.02 47.91 -9.97
CA PHE A 26 -28.64 46.51 -9.83
C PHE A 26 -28.24 46.31 -8.38
N ALA A 27 -29.26 45.95 -7.62
CA ALA A 27 -29.19 45.60 -6.22
C ALA A 27 -28.05 44.60 -6.00
N PHE A 28 -27.26 44.90 -4.96
CA PHE A 28 -26.45 43.99 -4.17
C PHE A 28 -26.97 42.54 -4.24
N GLN A 29 -26.45 41.75 -5.17
CA GLN A 29 -26.42 40.31 -4.97
C GLN A 29 -25.29 40.06 -4.00
N SER A 30 -25.65 40.01 -2.72
CA SER A 30 -24.85 39.40 -1.67
C SER A 30 -24.43 38.02 -2.19
N ALA A 31 -23.20 37.90 -2.68
CA ALA A 31 -22.53 36.64 -2.80
C ALA A 31 -22.27 36.15 -1.38
N ALA A 32 -23.29 35.56 -0.77
CA ALA A 32 -23.11 34.61 0.30
C ALA A 32 -22.30 33.47 -0.30
N HIS A 33 -20.98 33.63 -0.31
CA HIS A 33 -20.08 32.51 -0.34
C HIS A 33 -20.36 31.76 0.94
N ALA A 34 -21.30 30.82 0.87
CA ALA A 34 -21.31 29.68 1.74
C ALA A 34 -19.92 29.07 1.56
N GLN A 35 -19.00 29.44 2.45
CA GLN A 35 -17.82 28.64 2.69
C GLN A 35 -18.40 27.31 3.15
N ALA A 36 -18.54 26.38 2.21
CA ALA A 36 -18.65 24.98 2.52
C ALA A 36 -17.38 24.68 3.30
N THR A 37 -17.48 24.78 4.62
CA THR A 37 -16.57 24.10 5.52
C THR A 37 -16.85 22.64 5.21
N PHE A 38 -16.03 22.07 4.34
CA PHE A 38 -15.81 20.65 4.36
C PHE A 38 -15.29 20.39 5.76
N ALA A 39 -16.19 20.02 6.67
CA ALA A 39 -15.78 19.26 7.83
C ALA A 39 -15.05 18.05 7.23
N SER A 40 -13.72 18.02 7.33
CA SER A 40 -13.01 16.74 7.23
C SER A 40 -13.80 15.80 8.14
N SER A 41 -14.33 14.71 7.57
CA SER A 41 -14.67 13.54 8.35
C SER A 41 -13.54 13.37 9.36
N SER A 42 -13.87 13.38 10.65
CA SER A 42 -12.91 13.33 11.75
C SER A 42 -11.66 12.54 11.35
N ASP A 43 -10.53 13.25 11.16
CA ASP A 43 -9.20 12.62 11.20
C ASP A 43 -9.04 12.13 12.64
N ALA A 44 -9.70 11.02 12.96
CA ALA A 44 -9.41 10.30 14.17
C ALA A 44 -7.93 9.94 14.08
N GLU A 45 -7.19 10.25 15.14
CA GLU A 45 -5.79 9.91 15.22
C GLU A 45 -5.67 8.39 15.16
N LEU A 46 -5.09 7.89 14.07
CA LEU A 46 -4.79 6.48 13.91
C LEU A 46 -3.54 6.18 14.71
N THR A 47 -3.52 5.08 15.44
CA THR A 47 -2.38 4.69 16.27
C THR A 47 -1.87 3.31 15.88
N TYR A 48 -0.61 3.05 16.21
CA TYR A 48 -0.05 1.71 15.98
C TYR A 48 -0.81 0.67 16.80
N SER A 49 -1.02 0.94 18.09
CA SER A 49 -1.63 -0.02 19.01
C SER A 49 -3.04 -0.42 18.62
N ALA A 50 -3.90 0.53 18.26
CA ALA A 50 -5.31 0.26 18.02
C ALA A 50 -5.61 -0.14 16.57
N ASP A 51 -4.91 0.45 15.59
CA ASP A 51 -5.35 0.39 14.19
C ASP A 51 -4.39 -0.37 13.27
N VAL A 52 -3.08 -0.37 13.55
CA VAL A 52 -2.06 -0.87 12.61
C VAL A 52 -1.39 -2.16 13.09
N ALA A 53 -1.31 -2.39 14.40
CA ALA A 53 -0.57 -3.51 14.96
C ALA A 53 -1.04 -4.86 14.41
N SER A 54 -2.35 -5.14 14.42
CA SER A 54 -2.89 -6.39 13.87
C SER A 54 -2.53 -6.57 12.39
N ILE A 55 -2.66 -5.51 11.58
CA ILE A 55 -2.33 -5.55 10.15
C ILE A 55 -0.86 -5.95 9.95
N ILE A 56 0.05 -5.32 10.70
CA ILE A 56 1.49 -5.62 10.63
C ILE A 56 1.79 -7.03 11.13
N GLN A 57 1.19 -7.46 12.23
CA GLN A 57 1.43 -8.79 12.80
C GLN A 57 0.98 -9.90 11.85
N GLU A 58 -0.19 -9.77 11.25
CA GLU A 58 -0.79 -10.76 10.36
C GLU A 58 -0.13 -10.81 8.98
N ASN A 59 0.26 -9.67 8.43
CA ASN A 59 0.69 -9.57 7.03
C ASN A 59 2.20 -9.36 6.84
N CYS A 60 2.90 -8.89 7.86
CA CYS A 60 4.31 -8.52 7.75
C CYS A 60 5.19 -9.35 8.70
N THR A 61 4.84 -9.40 9.99
CA THR A 61 5.69 -10.02 11.01
C THR A 61 5.89 -11.52 10.80
N VAL A 62 4.92 -12.20 10.16
CA VAL A 62 5.03 -13.61 9.75
C VAL A 62 6.31 -13.92 8.95
N CYS A 63 6.76 -12.96 8.12
CA CYS A 63 7.98 -13.06 7.33
C CYS A 63 9.11 -12.20 7.92
N HIS A 64 8.79 -11.02 8.44
CA HIS A 64 9.72 -10.02 8.95
C HIS A 64 9.98 -10.19 10.44
N ARG A 65 10.71 -11.25 10.79
CA ARG A 65 11.09 -11.61 12.17
C ARG A 65 12.41 -12.38 12.16
N SER A 66 13.04 -12.50 13.33
CA SER A 66 14.22 -13.38 13.48
C SER A 66 13.91 -14.80 12.98
N GLY A 67 14.80 -15.37 12.18
CA GLY A 67 14.61 -16.68 11.52
C GLY A 67 13.61 -16.68 10.35
N GLY A 68 12.91 -15.56 10.11
CA GLY A 68 12.04 -15.37 8.95
C GLY A 68 12.80 -14.99 7.68
N ILE A 69 12.08 -14.92 6.57
CA ILE A 69 12.65 -14.61 5.24
C ILE A 69 12.80 -13.09 4.97
N GLY A 70 12.13 -12.25 5.77
CA GLY A 70 12.19 -10.80 5.64
C GLY A 70 13.56 -10.24 6.03
N PRO A 71 14.15 -9.31 5.26
CA PRO A 71 15.51 -8.81 5.50
C PRO A 71 15.62 -7.85 6.70
N MET A 72 14.50 -7.44 7.29
CA MET A 72 14.40 -6.63 8.49
C MET A 72 13.29 -7.16 9.39
N GLU A 73 13.44 -6.99 10.69
CA GLU A 73 12.46 -7.41 11.68
C GLU A 73 11.40 -6.34 11.91
N LEU A 74 10.12 -6.71 11.85
CA LEU A 74 8.95 -5.86 12.09
C LEU A 74 8.13 -6.41 13.27
N VAL A 75 8.83 -6.77 14.35
CA VAL A 75 8.24 -7.37 15.56
C VAL A 75 7.90 -6.29 16.60
N THR A 76 8.76 -5.28 16.73
CA THR A 76 8.58 -4.18 17.69
C THR A 76 8.06 -2.93 17.01
N TYR A 77 7.32 -2.10 17.75
CA TYR A 77 6.87 -0.80 17.25
C TYR A 77 8.05 0.07 16.78
N GLU A 78 9.17 0.06 17.49
CA GLU A 78 10.34 0.88 17.15
C GLU A 78 10.87 0.54 15.76
N ASN A 79 10.92 -0.75 15.42
CA ASN A 79 11.33 -1.18 14.09
C ASN A 79 10.27 -0.81 13.05
N VAL A 80 8.98 -1.07 13.34
CA VAL A 80 7.89 -0.73 12.41
C VAL A 80 7.88 0.77 12.11
N ARG A 81 8.02 1.62 13.13
CA ARG A 81 8.12 3.08 13.01
C ARG A 81 9.35 3.49 12.20
N MET A 82 10.50 2.86 12.44
CA MET A 82 11.73 3.13 11.68
C MET A 82 11.54 2.90 10.17
N TYR A 83 10.81 1.84 9.81
CA TYR A 83 10.54 1.48 8.41
C TYR A 83 9.22 2.02 7.87
N ALA A 84 8.43 2.77 8.65
CA ALA A 84 7.09 3.20 8.29
C ALA A 84 6.97 3.86 6.89
N PRO A 85 7.85 4.80 6.47
CA PRO A 85 7.79 5.35 5.12
C PRO A 85 8.01 4.31 4.01
N LEU A 86 8.90 3.34 4.26
CA LEU A 86 9.16 2.23 3.33
C LEU A 86 7.98 1.27 3.30
N ILE A 87 7.42 0.90 4.45
CA ILE A 87 6.23 0.06 4.56
C ILE A 87 5.10 0.69 3.73
N LYS A 88 4.78 1.98 3.97
CA LYS A 88 3.80 2.72 3.18
C LYS A 88 4.10 2.62 1.69
N ASN A 89 5.33 2.92 1.27
CA ASN A 89 5.70 2.83 -0.15
C ASN A 89 5.47 1.44 -0.74
N LYS A 90 5.76 0.36 0.01
CA LYS A 90 5.57 -1.01 -0.49
C LYS A 90 4.10 -1.41 -0.56
N VAL A 91 3.29 -1.09 0.45
CA VAL A 91 1.88 -1.50 0.47
C VAL A 91 1.03 -0.71 -0.54
N VAL A 92 1.26 0.60 -0.71
CA VAL A 92 0.48 1.41 -1.68
C VAL A 92 0.79 1.06 -3.13
N ASN A 93 1.96 0.46 -3.39
CA ASN A 93 2.34 -0.05 -4.70
C ASN A 93 2.05 -1.55 -4.85
N LEU A 94 1.35 -2.17 -3.89
CA LEU A 94 1.01 -3.60 -3.91
C LEU A 94 2.23 -4.52 -4.07
N LEU A 95 3.38 -4.07 -3.55
CA LEU A 95 4.63 -4.84 -3.56
C LEU A 95 4.80 -5.68 -2.29
N MET A 96 4.09 -5.30 -1.22
CA MET A 96 4.05 -6.03 0.03
C MET A 96 2.61 -6.15 0.53
N PRO A 97 2.22 -7.31 1.05
CA PRO A 97 2.94 -8.59 0.99
C PRO A 97 3.20 -9.04 -0.48
N PRO A 98 4.21 -9.89 -0.75
CA PRO A 98 4.67 -10.17 -2.12
C PRO A 98 3.78 -11.18 -2.86
N TYR A 99 2.48 -10.90 -2.93
CA TYR A 99 1.49 -11.73 -3.62
C TYR A 99 1.04 -11.06 -4.91
N TYR A 100 1.58 -11.55 -6.02
CA TYR A 100 1.39 -10.99 -7.36
C TYR A 100 0.07 -11.45 -8.02
N TYR A 101 -1.05 -11.34 -7.32
CA TYR A 101 -2.37 -11.62 -7.88
C TYR A 101 -2.96 -10.36 -8.54
N ASP A 102 -3.59 -10.55 -9.71
CA ASP A 102 -4.35 -9.49 -10.37
C ASP A 102 -5.60 -9.12 -9.56
N ASN A 103 -5.81 -7.83 -9.33
CA ASN A 103 -6.92 -7.32 -8.50
C ASN A 103 -8.19 -6.97 -9.29
N ASP A 104 -8.14 -7.10 -10.62
CA ASP A 104 -9.19 -6.66 -11.54
C ASP A 104 -9.57 -7.71 -12.59
N ILE A 105 -8.77 -8.77 -12.75
CA ILE A 105 -8.95 -9.82 -13.76
C ILE A 105 -8.95 -11.20 -13.10
N GLY A 106 -9.80 -12.10 -13.59
CA GLY A 106 -9.81 -13.50 -13.15
C GLY A 106 -10.62 -13.76 -11.88
N ILE A 107 -10.24 -14.81 -11.14
CA ILE A 107 -10.91 -15.22 -9.91
C ILE A 107 -10.49 -14.27 -8.79
N GLN A 108 -11.46 -13.54 -8.23
CA GLN A 108 -11.20 -12.57 -7.17
C GLN A 108 -11.49 -13.12 -5.76
N ASP A 109 -12.39 -14.09 -5.65
CA ASP A 109 -12.69 -14.76 -4.37
C ASP A 109 -11.72 -15.92 -4.16
N LEU A 110 -10.49 -15.59 -3.74
CA LEU A 110 -9.46 -16.57 -3.41
C LEU A 110 -9.69 -17.13 -2.00
N LYS A 111 -9.45 -18.44 -1.84
CA LYS A 111 -9.34 -19.04 -0.50
C LYS A 111 -7.98 -18.67 0.07
N GLU A 112 -7.94 -18.28 1.35
CA GLU A 112 -6.71 -17.84 2.02
C GLU A 112 -6.04 -16.68 1.26
N ASP A 113 -6.83 -15.66 0.92
CA ASP A 113 -6.35 -14.47 0.23
C ASP A 113 -5.43 -13.65 1.15
N TRP A 114 -4.14 -13.61 0.82
CA TRP A 114 -3.15 -12.88 1.60
C TRP A 114 -2.87 -11.47 1.05
N ARG A 115 -3.65 -11.00 0.06
CA ARG A 115 -3.60 -9.60 -0.36
C ARG A 115 -4.07 -8.72 0.80
N LEU A 116 -3.41 -7.57 0.97
CA LEU A 116 -3.94 -6.54 1.86
C LEU A 116 -5.22 -5.96 1.28
N SER A 117 -6.20 -5.74 2.15
CA SER A 117 -7.40 -5.01 1.75
C SER A 117 -7.05 -3.54 1.45
N GLN A 118 -7.87 -2.89 0.62
CA GLN A 118 -7.68 -1.45 0.36
C GLN A 118 -7.86 -0.62 1.63
N GLU A 119 -8.69 -1.09 2.57
CA GLU A 119 -8.87 -0.47 3.88
C GLU A 119 -7.58 -0.51 4.69
N ASP A 120 -6.94 -1.68 4.79
CA ASP A 120 -5.67 -1.83 5.51
C ASP A 120 -4.54 -0.97 4.90
N ILE A 121 -4.46 -0.94 3.57
CA ILE A 121 -3.50 -0.08 2.85
C ILE A 121 -3.73 1.39 3.21
N ASN A 122 -4.98 1.84 3.23
CA ASN A 122 -5.34 3.22 3.56
C ASN A 122 -5.03 3.53 5.03
N THR A 123 -5.35 2.62 5.95
CA THR A 123 -5.07 2.75 7.39
C THR A 123 -3.56 2.89 7.63
N ILE A 124 -2.74 2.01 7.05
CA ILE A 124 -1.28 2.12 7.13
C ILE A 124 -0.82 3.46 6.54
N ALA A 125 -1.28 3.81 5.33
CA ALA A 125 -0.81 5.02 4.65
C ALA A 125 -1.14 6.29 5.44
N ALA A 126 -2.35 6.39 5.97
CA ALA A 126 -2.80 7.53 6.78
C ALA A 126 -2.07 7.59 8.13
N TRP A 127 -1.89 6.45 8.83
CA TRP A 127 -1.11 6.39 10.07
C TRP A 127 0.33 6.87 9.85
N VAL A 128 0.97 6.47 8.75
CA VAL A 128 2.32 6.98 8.40
C VAL A 128 2.29 8.48 8.12
N ASP A 129 1.28 8.99 7.42
CA ASP A 129 1.15 10.43 7.14
C ASP A 129 0.90 11.28 8.41
N GLN A 130 0.28 10.69 9.43
CA GLN A 130 0.10 11.30 10.76
C GLN A 130 1.38 11.24 11.63
N GLY A 131 2.47 10.69 11.11
CA GLY A 131 3.76 10.61 11.83
C GLY A 131 3.98 9.32 12.61
N ALA A 132 3.18 8.28 12.32
CA ALA A 132 3.29 6.94 12.89
C ALA A 132 3.18 6.90 14.43
N PRO A 133 2.16 7.52 15.06
CA PRO A 133 2.04 7.55 16.53
C PRO A 133 1.81 6.14 17.11
N LEU A 134 2.36 5.90 18.31
CA LEU A 134 2.25 4.61 19.01
C LEU A 134 0.83 4.33 19.49
N GLY A 135 0.19 5.30 20.14
CA GLY A 135 -1.02 5.06 20.92
C GLY A 135 -0.73 4.46 22.30
N ASN A 136 -1.69 3.72 22.83
CA ASN A 136 -1.59 3.03 24.12
C ASN A 136 -0.91 1.67 23.94
N ALA A 137 0.32 1.53 24.42
CA ALA A 137 1.08 0.29 24.26
C ALA A 137 0.39 -0.96 24.85
N ASP A 138 -0.47 -0.79 25.85
CA ASP A 138 -1.21 -1.89 26.47
C ASP A 138 -2.33 -2.46 25.58
N GLU A 139 -2.67 -1.76 24.49
CA GLU A 139 -3.66 -2.19 23.49
C GLU A 139 -3.03 -2.96 22.33
N ILE A 140 -1.69 -3.06 22.28
CA ILE A 140 -1.01 -3.83 21.23
C ILE A 140 -1.41 -5.31 21.40
N PRO A 141 -2.00 -5.95 20.37
CA PRO A 141 -2.37 -7.34 20.44
C PRO A 141 -1.14 -8.23 20.64
N ALA A 142 -1.33 -9.33 21.36
CA ALA A 142 -0.29 -10.32 21.55
C ALA A 142 0.08 -10.98 20.23
N LEU A 143 1.39 -11.06 19.96
CA LEU A 143 1.91 -11.77 18.79
C LEU A 143 1.55 -13.25 18.86
N ASN A 144 0.86 -13.74 17.84
CA ASN A 144 0.58 -15.16 17.66
C ASN A 144 1.39 -15.71 16.49
N LEU A 145 2.60 -16.19 16.79
CA LEU A 145 3.61 -16.57 15.83
C LEU A 145 4.08 -18.00 16.10
N HIS A 146 4.07 -18.86 15.07
CA HIS A 146 4.72 -20.16 15.13
C HIS A 146 6.24 -20.02 15.17
N ASP A 147 6.95 -20.98 15.75
CA ASP A 147 8.41 -21.04 15.64
C ASP A 147 8.81 -21.14 14.16
N THR A 148 9.93 -20.53 13.77
CA THR A 148 10.45 -20.60 12.40
C THR A 148 11.00 -21.98 12.05
N ASP A 149 11.38 -22.77 13.06
CA ASP A 149 11.87 -24.14 12.89
C ASP A 149 10.74 -25.20 12.98
N ASP A 150 9.51 -24.76 13.27
CA ASP A 150 8.34 -25.65 13.37
C ASP A 150 7.72 -25.98 12.01
N TRP A 151 7.14 -27.18 11.92
CA TRP A 151 6.30 -27.58 10.78
C TRP A 151 4.98 -26.80 10.80
N SER A 152 4.85 -25.82 9.89
CA SER A 152 3.76 -24.84 9.88
C SER A 152 2.35 -25.44 9.78
N LEU A 153 2.22 -26.65 9.23
CA LEU A 153 0.93 -27.33 9.04
C LEU A 153 0.72 -28.52 9.98
N ALA A 154 1.60 -28.70 10.98
CA ALA A 154 1.51 -29.83 11.90
C ALA A 154 0.21 -29.84 12.71
N ASN A 155 -0.38 -28.68 13.01
CA ASN A 155 -1.67 -28.59 13.69
C ASN A 155 -2.84 -29.14 12.86
N LEU A 156 -2.73 -29.09 11.52
CA LEU A 156 -3.77 -29.57 10.60
C LEU A 156 -3.54 -31.03 10.19
N PHE A 157 -2.28 -31.39 9.94
CA PHE A 157 -1.93 -32.67 9.33
C PHE A 157 -1.17 -33.65 10.25
N GLY A 158 -0.65 -33.18 11.38
CA GLY A 158 0.28 -33.92 12.23
C GLY A 158 1.74 -33.69 11.84
N GLN A 159 2.67 -34.24 12.62
CA GLN A 159 4.08 -34.24 12.27
C GLN A 159 4.34 -35.08 11.01
N PRO A 160 5.33 -34.72 10.16
CA PRO A 160 5.63 -35.49 8.96
C PRO A 160 6.25 -36.85 9.30
N ASP A 161 5.81 -37.90 8.60
CA ASP A 161 6.39 -39.24 8.69
C ASP A 161 7.63 -39.42 7.79
N LEU A 162 7.74 -38.59 6.75
CA LEU A 162 8.79 -38.62 5.74
C LEU A 162 9.39 -37.22 5.60
N LEU A 163 10.71 -37.14 5.53
CA LEU A 163 11.46 -35.89 5.36
C LEU A 163 12.27 -35.95 4.06
N ALA A 164 12.17 -34.89 3.26
CA ALA A 164 12.98 -34.69 2.06
C ALA A 164 13.81 -33.41 2.25
N PRO A 165 14.97 -33.47 2.94
CA PRO A 165 15.75 -32.27 3.26
C PRO A 165 16.30 -31.65 1.97
N SER A 166 15.99 -30.38 1.73
CA SER A 166 16.53 -29.65 0.58
C SER A 166 18.03 -29.42 0.75
N THR A 167 18.74 -29.21 -0.36
CA THR A 167 20.13 -28.74 -0.31
C THR A 167 20.16 -27.21 -0.32
N PRO A 168 21.10 -26.58 0.40
CA PRO A 168 21.30 -25.13 0.34
C PRO A 168 21.51 -24.66 -1.10
N ILE A 169 21.02 -23.46 -1.40
CA ILE A 169 21.23 -22.77 -2.67
C ILE A 169 21.48 -21.30 -2.40
N ASP A 170 22.44 -20.72 -3.11
CA ASP A 170 22.67 -19.27 -3.12
C ASP A 170 21.72 -18.62 -4.15
N VAL A 171 20.89 -17.70 -3.67
CA VAL A 171 19.98 -16.93 -4.52
C VAL A 171 20.62 -15.57 -4.84
N PRO A 172 20.90 -15.25 -6.11
CA PRO A 172 21.38 -13.93 -6.51
C PRO A 172 20.38 -12.84 -6.12
N ALA A 173 20.89 -11.66 -5.74
CA ALA A 173 20.04 -10.52 -5.37
C ALA A 173 19.18 -9.98 -6.52
N ALA A 174 19.53 -10.27 -7.77
CA ALA A 174 18.78 -9.90 -8.97
C ALA A 174 18.84 -11.04 -9.99
N GLY A 175 17.72 -11.30 -10.66
CA GLY A 175 17.59 -12.35 -11.66
C GLY A 175 16.14 -12.67 -11.99
N LEU A 176 15.95 -13.62 -12.90
CA LEU A 176 14.65 -14.28 -13.11
C LEU A 176 14.45 -15.36 -12.06
N ASP A 177 13.21 -15.87 -11.96
CA ASP A 177 12.88 -16.98 -11.08
C ASP A 177 13.82 -18.17 -11.27
N MET A 178 14.28 -18.73 -10.15
CA MET A 178 15.16 -19.89 -10.11
C MET A 178 14.39 -21.13 -9.70
N TRP A 179 14.55 -22.20 -10.49
CA TRP A 179 13.92 -23.48 -10.23
C TRP A 179 14.97 -24.48 -9.72
N HIS A 180 15.14 -24.54 -8.40
CA HIS A 180 16.03 -25.50 -7.76
C HIS A 180 15.40 -26.91 -7.76
N ARG A 181 16.11 -27.90 -8.30
CA ARG A 181 15.60 -29.28 -8.46
C ARG A 181 16.60 -30.29 -7.85
N PRO A 182 16.81 -30.26 -6.53
CA PRO A 182 17.75 -31.17 -5.90
C PRO A 182 17.19 -32.60 -5.89
N ILE A 183 18.05 -33.58 -6.15
CA ILE A 183 17.73 -34.99 -5.93
C ILE A 183 18.25 -35.33 -4.53
N VAL A 184 17.34 -35.57 -3.60
CA VAL A 184 17.66 -35.76 -2.17
C VAL A 184 17.15 -37.12 -1.69
N PRO A 185 17.87 -37.76 -0.74
CA PRO A 185 17.36 -38.97 -0.12
C PRO A 185 16.14 -38.65 0.75
N ILE A 186 15.14 -39.54 0.73
CA ILE A 186 14.00 -39.46 1.66
C ILE A 186 14.42 -40.12 2.98
N ILE A 187 14.18 -39.43 4.09
CA ILE A 187 14.39 -39.93 5.44
C ILE A 187 13.03 -40.35 5.99
N GLY A 188 12.97 -41.56 6.58
CA GLY A 188 11.75 -42.18 7.08
C GLY A 188 11.45 -43.49 6.36
N ASP A 189 10.46 -44.24 6.87
CA ASP A 189 10.05 -45.51 6.26
C ASP A 189 8.91 -45.27 5.26
N ILE A 190 9.24 -45.39 3.98
CA ILE A 190 8.25 -45.27 2.89
C ILE A 190 7.39 -46.54 2.77
N GLY A 191 7.82 -47.66 3.36
CA GLY A 191 7.16 -48.95 3.25
C GLY A 191 7.10 -49.47 1.80
N THR A 192 6.33 -50.54 1.61
CA THR A 192 6.03 -51.10 0.27
C THR A 192 4.54 -50.97 -0.09
N GLU A 193 3.75 -50.37 0.80
CA GLU A 193 2.31 -50.21 0.64
C GLU A 193 1.98 -48.91 -0.09
N GLU A 194 0.87 -48.90 -0.80
CA GLU A 194 0.35 -47.67 -1.42
C GLU A 194 -0.11 -46.70 -0.34
N ARG A 195 0.41 -45.47 -0.37
CA ARG A 195 0.09 -44.41 0.59
C ARG A 195 -0.33 -43.14 -0.14
N CYS A 196 -1.36 -42.49 0.36
CA CYS A 196 -1.79 -41.17 -0.11
C CYS A 196 -1.13 -40.05 0.70
N ILE A 197 -0.86 -38.93 0.05
CA ILE A 197 -0.46 -37.68 0.72
C ILE A 197 -1.72 -37.04 1.30
N LYS A 198 -1.70 -36.68 2.58
CA LYS A 198 -2.73 -35.86 3.21
C LYS A 198 -2.45 -34.39 2.83
N ALA A 199 -3.39 -33.76 2.15
CA ALA A 199 -3.30 -32.37 1.66
C ALA A 199 -4.60 -31.63 1.93
#